data_AF-A0A5K1B9I0-F1
#
_entry.id   AF-A0A5K1B9I0-F1
#
_cell.length_a   1.000
_cell.length_b   1.000
_cell.length_c   1.000
_cell.angle_alpha   90.00
_cell.angle_beta   90.00
_cell.angle_gamma   90.00
#
_symmetry.space_group_name_H-M   'P 1'
#
loop_
_entity.id
_entity.type
_entity.pdbx_description
1 polymer ?
#
loop_
_entity_poly.entity_id
_entity_poly.type
_entity_poly.pdbx_seq_one_letter_code
_entity_poly.pdbx_strand_id
1 'polypeptide(L)' 'VDLNRAGVPLLEIVSEPDMRSGLEAAEYAAEIQRLVRYIGVSNGNMQEGSLRCDVNVSVRPKGQAKFGTK' A
#
# COMPACT_ATOMS: atom_id res chain seq x y z
N VAL A 1 20.60 -9.72 18.47
CA VAL A 1 19.54 -8.86 17.89
C VAL A 1 20.25 -7.92 16.94
N ASP A 2 19.88 -7.93 15.65
CA ASP A 2 20.41 -6.96 14.68
C ASP A 2 19.45 -5.75 14.63
N LEU A 3 19.99 -4.56 14.90
CA LEU A 3 19.25 -3.30 14.95
C LEU A 3 19.61 -2.35 13.80
N ASN A 4 20.30 -2.83 12.76
CA ASN A 4 20.79 -2.02 11.64
C ASN A 4 19.69 -1.23 10.88
N ARG A 5 18.41 -1.62 11.03
CA ARG A 5 17.26 -0.92 10.43
C ARG A 5 16.40 -0.14 11.43
N ALA A 6 16.69 -0.21 12.73
CA ALA A 6 15.94 0.53 13.74
C ALA A 6 16.22 2.03 13.59
N GLY A 7 15.17 2.86 13.61
CA GLY A 7 15.29 4.31 13.46
C GLY A 7 15.42 4.83 12.03
N VAL A 8 15.41 3.96 11.01
CA VAL A 8 15.31 4.37 9.61
C VAL A 8 13.95 5.06 9.40
N PRO A 9 13.90 6.25 8.76
CA PRO A 9 12.65 6.98 8.55
C PRO A 9 11.68 6.18 7.68
N LEU A 10 10.39 6.22 8.05
CA LEU A 10 9.31 5.57 7.32
C LEU A 10 8.18 6.58 7.07
N LEU A 11 7.49 6.39 5.94
CA LEU A 11 6.25 7.08 5.62
C LEU A 11 5.15 6.03 5.51
N GLU A 12 4.08 6.20 6.27
CA GLU A 12 2.89 5.35 6.20
C GLU A 12 1.79 6.06 5.40
N ILE A 13 1.30 5.41 4.35
CA ILE A 13 0.25 5.93 3.48
C ILE A 13 -0.96 5.00 3.61
N VAL A 14 -2.06 5.53 4.13
CA VAL A 14 -3.33 4.80 4.28
C VAL A 14 -4.30 5.30 3.22
N SER A 15 -4.85 4.38 2.43
CA SER A 15 -5.89 4.68 1.44
C SER A 15 -7.28 4.47 2.02
N GLU A 16 -8.24 5.22 1.49
CA GLU A 16 -9.66 4.92 1.70
C GLU A 16 -10.04 3.60 0.99
N PRO A 17 -11.08 2.88 1.46
CA PRO A 17 -11.48 1.60 0.90
C PRO A 17 -12.28 1.79 -0.40
N ASP A 18 -11.65 2.36 -1.42
CA ASP A 18 -12.29 2.70 -2.70
C ASP A 18 -11.97 1.72 -3.82
N MET A 19 -10.85 1.01 -3.73
CA MET A 19 -10.48 -0.04 -4.68
C MET A 19 -11.51 -1.19 -4.64
N ARG A 20 -11.88 -1.70 -5.82
CA ARG A 20 -12.90 -2.75 -6.00
C ARG A 20 -12.35 -4.02 -6.65
N SER A 21 -11.11 -4.00 -7.11
CA SER A 21 -10.45 -5.16 -7.72
C SER A 21 -8.98 -5.27 -7.33
N GLY A 22 -8.41 -6.48 -7.45
CA GLY A 22 -6.97 -6.69 -7.25
C GLY A 22 -6.11 -5.99 -8.30
N LEU A 23 -6.65 -5.76 -9.51
CA LEU A 23 -5.97 -5.00 -10.55
C LEU A 23 -5.84 -3.53 -10.16
N GLU A 24 -6.93 -2.89 -9.71
CA GLU A 24 -6.90 -1.50 -9.21
C GLU A 24 -5.91 -1.35 -8.05
N ALA A 25 -5.83 -2.35 -7.15
CA ALA A 25 -4.85 -2.33 -6.05
C ALA A 25 -3.39 -2.40 -6.54
N ALA A 26 -3.12 -3.22 -7.56
CA ALA A 26 -1.80 -3.31 -8.16
C ALA A 26 -1.42 -2.00 -8.89
N GLU A 27 -2.37 -1.41 -9.62
CA GLU A 27 -2.19 -0.12 -10.29
C GLU A 27 -1.94 1.01 -9.28
N TYR A 28 -2.71 1.05 -8.19
CA TYR A 28 -2.50 2.01 -7.10
C TYR A 28 -1.08 1.89 -6.51
N ALA A 29 -0.63 0.68 -6.19
CA ALA A 29 0.71 0.47 -5.66
C ALA A 29 1.81 0.89 -6.67
N ALA A 30 1.60 0.63 -7.97
CA ALA A 30 2.51 1.04 -9.02
C ALA A 30 2.58 2.58 -9.17
N GLU A 31 1.45 3.28 -9.04
CA GLU A 31 1.42 4.74 -9.08
C GLU A 31 2.09 5.36 -7.84
N ILE A 32 1.88 4.81 -6.65
CA ILE A 32 2.61 5.24 -5.45
C ILE A 32 4.12 5.06 -5.64
N GLN A 33 4.55 3.90 -6.14
CA GLN A 33 5.97 3.65 -6.45
C GLN A 33 6.52 4.67 -7.45
N ARG A 34 5.77 4.97 -8.52
CA ARG A 34 6.16 5.96 -9.53
C ARG A 34 6.30 7.34 -8.92
N LEU A 35 5.33 7.76 -8.11
CA LEU A 35 5.33 9.07 -7.47
C LEU A 35 6.51 9.26 -6.53
N VAL A 36 6.75 8.32 -5.60
CA VAL A 36 7.84 8.45 -4.61
C VAL A 36 9.22 8.46 -5.26
N ARG A 37 9.38 7.73 -6.37
CA ARG A 37 10.58 7.76 -7.21
C ARG A 37 10.73 9.09 -7.93
N TYR A 38 9.64 9.59 -8.52
CA TYR A 38 9.64 10.84 -9.27
C TYR A 38 10.02 12.04 -8.41
N ILE A 39 9.48 12.13 -7.18
CA ILE A 39 9.81 13.20 -6.23
C ILE A 39 11.12 12.97 -5.47
N GLY A 40 11.78 11.82 -5.67
CA GLY A 40 13.11 11.53 -5.11
C GLY A 40 13.14 11.20 -3.61
N VAL A 41 12.00 10.85 -2.99
CA VAL A 41 11.95 10.56 -1.54
C VAL A 41 12.19 9.10 -1.19
N SER A 42 12.03 8.18 -2.15
CA SER A 42 12.32 6.75 -1.97
C SER A 42 12.62 6.07 -3.30
N ASN A 43 13.48 5.04 -3.28
CA ASN A 43 13.70 4.19 -4.45
C ASN A 43 12.52 3.21 -4.72
N GLY A 44 11.58 3.09 -3.78
CA GLY A 44 10.33 2.33 -3.92
C GLY A 44 10.50 0.84 -4.27
N ASN A 45 11.66 0.24 -4.03
CA ASN A 45 11.93 -1.16 -4.40
C ASN A 45 11.32 -2.15 -3.39
N MET A 46 10.33 -2.92 -3.84
CA MET A 46 9.70 -3.95 -3.00
C MET A 46 10.63 -5.12 -2.69
N GLN A 47 11.56 -5.49 -3.58
CA GLN A 47 12.50 -6.60 -3.36
C GLN A 47 13.53 -6.28 -2.26
N GLU A 48 13.94 -5.02 -2.15
CA GLU A 48 14.81 -4.52 -1.08
C GLU A 48 14.03 -4.15 0.19
N GLY A 49 12.70 -4.17 0.13
CA GLY A 49 11.82 -3.87 1.24
C GLY A 49 11.78 -2.39 1.64
N SER A 50 12.06 -1.49 0.69
CA SER A 50 11.93 -0.02 0.83
C SER A 50 10.54 0.50 0.42
N LEU A 51 9.72 -0.35 -0.21
CA LEU A 51 8.27 -0.20 -0.31
C LEU A 51 7.61 -1.48 0.22
N ARG A 52 6.59 -1.33 1.04
CA ARG A 52 5.79 -2.43 1.60
C ARG A 52 4.33 -2.06 1.51
N CYS A 53 3.46 -3.05 1.39
CA CYS A 53 2.03 -2.84 1.28
C CYS A 53 1.30 -4.00 1.96
N ASP A 54 0.49 -3.67 2.95
CA ASP A 54 -0.48 -4.58 3.55
C ASP A 54 -1.86 -4.29 2.96
N VAL A 55 -2.57 -5.34 2.57
CA VAL A 55 -3.85 -5.22 1.86
C VAL A 55 -5.01 -5.59 2.78
N ASN A 56 -6.02 -4.73 2.82
CA ASN A 56 -7.25 -4.92 3.58
C ASN A 56 -8.39 -5.29 2.63
N VAL A 57 -8.92 -6.50 2.73
CA VAL A 57 -10.01 -6.98 1.85
C VAL A 57 -11.24 -7.34 2.68
N SER A 58 -12.41 -6.86 2.24
CA SER A 58 -13.71 -7.28 2.75
C SER A 58 -14.66 -7.47 1.57
N VAL A 59 -15.35 -8.61 1.53
CA VAL A 59 -16.34 -8.92 0.49
C VAL A 59 -17.74 -8.62 0.99
N ARG A 60 -18.63 -8.19 0.07
CA ARG A 60 -20.03 -7.92 0.39
C ARG A 60 -20.95 -8.23 -0.80
N PRO A 61 -22.23 -8.58 -0.54
CA PRO A 61 -23.23 -8.68 -1.58
C PRO A 61 -23.31 -7.41 -2.44
N LYS A 62 -23.52 -7.58 -3.75
CA LYS A 62 -23.62 -6.47 -4.69
C LYS A 62 -24.79 -5.55 -4.30
N GLY A 63 -24.55 -4.25 -4.25
CA GLY A 63 -25.54 -3.24 -3.86
C GLY A 63 -25.61 -2.96 -2.34
N GLN A 64 -24.95 -3.76 -1.50
CA GLN A 64 -24.88 -3.46 -0.07
C GLN A 64 -23.92 -2.30 0.21
N ALA A 65 -24.42 -1.22 0.83
CA ALA A 65 -23.63 -0.01 1.10
C ALA A 65 -22.67 -0.16 2.30
N LYS A 66 -23.04 -0.96 3.31
CA LYS A 66 -22.21 -1.17 4.50
C LYS A 66 -21.03 -2.08 4.16
N PHE A 67 -19.85 -1.75 4.66
CA PHE A 67 -18.71 -2.66 4.64
C PHE A 67 -18.92 -3.81 5.62
N GLY A 68 -18.36 -4.98 5.28
CA GLY A 68 -18.32 -6.10 6.20
C GLY A 68 -17.26 -5.90 7.28
N THR A 69 -17.19 -6.83 8.22
CA THR A 69 -16.06 -6.94 9.13
C THR A 69 -14.88 -7.56 8.38
N LYS A 70 -13.68 -7.01 8.62
CA LYS A 70 -12.41 -7.52 8.13
C LYS A 70 -11.94 -8.66 9.03
#